data_AF-A0A229SQM0-F1
#
_entry.id   AF-A0A229SQM0-F1
#
_cell.length_a   1.000
_cell.length_b   1.000
_cell.length_c   1.000
_cell.angle_alpha   90.00
_cell.angle_beta   90.00
_cell.angle_gamma   90.00
#
_symmetry.space_group_name_H-M   'P 1'
#
loop_
_entity.id
_entity.type
_entity.pdbx_description
1 polymer ?
#
loop_
_entity_poly.entity_id
_entity_poly.type
_entity_poly.pdbx_seq_one_letter_code
_entity_poly.pdbx_strand_id
1 'polypeptide(L)'
;MIRSLSVDDKQVGPPAPRPCASCPYRRDVPSGIWYASEYAKLPRYDAETGAQPGGLFHCHQNDSDGSRRRICAGWAGCHDGDELLALRLAVFSGRISSATAQTTVNYRSPVPLFDSGAEAAIHGVRGFDAADSGALQAIEKIRRVRGDIIEDQPS
;
A
#
# COMPACT_ATOMS: atom_id res chain seq x y z
N MET A 1 -10.75 25.32 -31.97
CA MET A 1 -10.40 25.50 -30.55
C MET A 1 -9.81 24.21 -30.03
N ILE A 2 -8.48 24.13 -29.94
CA ILE A 2 -7.80 23.00 -29.31
C ILE A 2 -7.87 23.29 -27.81
N ARG A 3 -8.65 22.51 -27.05
CA ARG A 3 -8.57 22.53 -25.59
C ARG A 3 -7.16 22.10 -25.23
N SER A 4 -6.33 23.06 -24.81
CA SER A 4 -5.07 22.78 -24.13
C SER A 4 -5.43 21.95 -22.90
N LEU A 5 -5.05 20.68 -22.87
CA LEU A 5 -5.06 19.89 -21.64
C LEU A 5 -4.05 20.59 -20.73
N SER A 6 -4.53 21.29 -19.70
CA SER A 6 -3.63 21.93 -18.74
C SER A 6 -2.79 20.83 -18.09
N VAL A 7 -1.53 21.17 -17.78
CA VAL A 7 -0.55 20.30 -17.11
C VAL A 7 -1.08 19.78 -15.76
N ASP A 8 -2.15 20.38 -15.23
CA ASP A 8 -2.75 20.06 -13.93
C ASP A 8 -3.55 18.76 -13.91
N ASP A 9 -4.17 18.33 -15.01
CA ASP A 9 -5.06 17.15 -15.02
C ASP A 9 -4.32 15.80 -14.89
N LYS A 10 -2.98 15.83 -14.88
CA LYS A 10 -2.10 14.65 -14.78
C LYS A 10 -1.24 14.60 -13.51
N GLN A 11 -1.27 15.61 -12.65
CA GLN A 11 -0.47 15.62 -11.44
C GLN A 11 -1.07 14.72 -10.35
N VAL A 12 -0.19 14.06 -9.58
CA VAL A 12 -0.60 13.30 -8.40
C VAL A 12 -0.86 14.27 -7.25
N GLY A 13 -2.03 14.14 -6.63
CA GLY A 13 -2.43 14.94 -5.48
C GLY A 13 -1.77 14.51 -4.16
N PRO A 14 -1.96 15.30 -3.09
CA PRO A 14 -1.43 15.01 -1.77
C PRO A 14 -1.98 13.69 -1.20
N PRO A 15 -1.34 13.15 -0.16
CA PRO A 15 -1.82 11.94 0.51
C PRO A 15 -3.31 11.98 0.83
N ALA A 16 -3.96 10.83 0.81
CA ALA A 16 -5.32 10.73 1.34
C ALA A 16 -5.35 11.18 2.81
N PRO A 17 -6.44 11.80 3.32
CA PRO A 17 -6.51 12.26 4.71
C PRO A 17 -6.24 11.15 5.74
N ARG A 18 -6.57 9.91 5.39
CA ARG A 18 -6.39 8.72 6.22
C ARG A 18 -5.93 7.55 5.35
N PRO A 19 -5.01 6.69 5.82
CA PRO A 19 -4.71 5.42 5.17
C PRO A 19 -5.99 4.56 5.04
N CYS A 20 -6.20 3.98 3.87
CA CYS A 20 -7.39 3.17 3.58
C CYS A 20 -7.50 1.92 4.49
N ALA A 21 -8.69 1.31 4.54
CA ALA A 21 -8.99 0.15 5.40
C ALA A 21 -8.00 -1.01 5.24
N SER A 22 -7.58 -1.28 4.00
CA SER A 22 -6.65 -2.33 3.63
C SER A 22 -5.20 -1.85 3.52
N CYS A 23 -4.84 -0.64 3.96
CA CYS A 23 -3.48 -0.13 3.77
C CYS A 23 -2.44 -1.04 4.46
N PRO A 24 -1.39 -1.52 3.75
CA PRO A 24 -0.43 -2.46 4.32
C PRO A 24 0.43 -1.87 5.44
N TYR A 25 0.53 -0.54 5.53
CA TYR A 25 1.29 0.16 6.55
C TYR A 25 0.55 0.31 7.89
N ARG A 26 -0.75 0.00 7.96
CA ARG A 26 -1.53 0.14 9.19
C ARG A 26 -1.26 -1.00 10.15
N ARG A 27 -1.06 -0.71 11.44
CA ARG A 27 -0.90 -1.75 12.47
C ARG A 27 -2.17 -2.57 12.74
N ASP A 28 -3.34 -2.02 12.42
CA ASP A 28 -4.64 -2.66 12.64
C ASP A 28 -5.20 -3.36 11.39
N VAL A 29 -4.42 -3.45 10.30
CA VAL A 29 -4.82 -4.24 9.11
C VAL A 29 -4.55 -5.73 9.37
N PRO A 30 -5.44 -6.65 8.96
CA PRO A 30 -5.11 -8.07 8.94
C PRO A 30 -3.91 -8.36 8.01
N SER A 31 -3.13 -9.39 8.34
CA SER A 31 -2.10 -9.93 7.44
C SER A 31 -2.73 -10.66 6.24
N GLY A 32 -2.01 -10.81 5.14
CA GLY A 32 -2.45 -11.59 3.98
C GLY A 32 -3.51 -10.91 3.09
N ILE A 33 -3.73 -9.62 3.25
CA ILE A 33 -4.72 -8.87 2.45
C ILE A 33 -4.24 -8.62 1.02
N TRP A 34 -2.94 -8.40 0.83
CA TRP A 34 -2.32 -8.15 -0.47
C TRP A 34 -1.41 -9.28 -0.87
N TYR A 35 -1.24 -9.55 -2.16
CA TYR A 35 -0.26 -10.52 -2.63
C TYR A 35 1.14 -10.27 -2.04
N ALA A 36 1.90 -11.35 -1.78
CA ALA A 36 3.25 -11.28 -1.23
C ALA A 36 4.19 -10.34 -2.04
N SER A 37 3.99 -10.26 -3.35
CA SER A 37 4.71 -9.35 -4.25
C SER A 37 4.47 -7.86 -3.97
N GLU A 38 3.33 -7.49 -3.38
CA GLU A 38 3.05 -6.12 -2.94
C GLU A 38 3.80 -5.79 -1.65
N TYR A 39 3.83 -6.72 -0.69
CA TYR A 39 4.60 -6.56 0.54
C TYR A 39 6.11 -6.51 0.28
N ALA A 40 6.61 -7.28 -0.69
CA ALA A 40 8.03 -7.28 -1.07
C ALA A 40 8.55 -5.92 -1.57
N LYS A 41 7.66 -4.98 -1.94
CA LYS A 41 8.05 -3.63 -2.39
C LYS A 41 8.36 -2.70 -1.22
N LEU A 42 7.71 -2.89 -0.07
CA LEU A 42 7.71 -1.92 1.03
C LEU A 42 9.10 -1.69 1.64
N PRO A 43 9.90 -2.73 1.95
CA PRO A 43 11.20 -2.55 2.62
C PRO A 43 12.20 -1.75 1.79
N ARG A 44 12.01 -1.67 0.47
CA ARG A 44 12.92 -0.96 -0.44
C ARG A 44 12.95 0.54 -0.17
N TYR A 45 11.90 1.09 0.45
CA TYR A 45 11.82 2.51 0.78
C TYR A 45 12.48 2.84 2.13
N ASP A 46 12.82 1.83 2.93
CA ASP A 46 13.59 2.01 4.17
C ASP A 46 15.09 2.17 3.91
N ALA A 47 15.54 1.95 2.66
CA ALA A 47 16.95 2.05 2.30
C ALA A 47 17.42 3.52 2.28
N GLU A 48 18.74 3.72 2.34
CA GLU A 48 19.37 5.02 2.08
C GLU A 48 18.88 5.62 0.76
N THR A 49 18.72 6.95 0.72
CA THR A 49 18.09 7.70 -0.39
C THR A 49 18.59 7.26 -1.77
N GLY A 50 19.89 7.01 -1.93
CA GLY A 50 20.48 6.58 -3.21
C GLY A 50 20.13 5.14 -3.66
N ALA A 51 19.66 4.29 -2.76
CA ALA A 51 19.28 2.90 -3.01
C ALA A 51 17.75 2.68 -3.08
N GLN A 52 16.96 3.70 -2.76
CA GLN A 52 15.50 3.63 -2.81
C GLN A 52 14.97 3.53 -4.26
N PRO A 53 13.75 2.99 -4.46
CA PRO A 53 13.04 3.10 -5.72
C PRO A 53 12.65 4.56 -6.03
N GLY A 54 12.68 4.93 -7.32
CA GLY A 54 12.25 6.27 -7.77
C GLY A 54 10.74 6.44 -8.00
N GLY A 55 9.93 5.40 -7.77
CA GLY A 55 8.49 5.43 -7.99
C GLY A 55 7.73 5.92 -6.76
N LEU A 56 6.68 6.74 -6.95
CA LEU A 56 5.73 7.05 -5.87
C LEU A 56 4.87 5.83 -5.54
N PHE A 57 4.48 5.70 -4.28
CA PHE A 57 3.39 4.81 -3.90
C PHE A 57 2.05 5.57 -4.00
N HIS A 58 1.17 5.10 -4.87
CA HIS A 58 -0.18 5.66 -5.00
C HIS A 58 -1.16 5.01 -4.02
N CYS A 59 -2.21 5.76 -3.66
CA CYS A 59 -3.35 5.20 -2.95
C CYS A 59 -4.15 4.31 -3.91
N HIS A 60 -4.25 3.01 -3.62
CA HIS A 60 -4.98 2.08 -4.50
C HIS A 60 -6.48 2.42 -4.68
N GLN A 61 -7.12 3.07 -3.69
CA GLN A 61 -8.52 3.52 -3.78
C GLN A 61 -8.69 4.68 -4.76
N ASN A 62 -7.60 5.33 -5.14
CA ASN A 62 -7.57 6.52 -5.97
C ASN A 62 -6.57 6.38 -7.12
N ASP A 63 -6.10 5.17 -7.46
CA ASP A 63 -5.02 4.98 -8.45
C ASP A 63 -5.52 5.02 -9.91
N SER A 64 -6.83 5.17 -10.12
CA SER A 64 -7.42 5.34 -11.45
C SER A 64 -6.84 6.56 -12.16
N ASP A 65 -6.56 6.43 -13.45
CA ASP A 65 -6.09 7.55 -14.28
C ASP A 65 -7.02 8.76 -14.17
N GLY A 66 -6.45 9.92 -13.84
CA GLY A 66 -7.15 11.20 -13.80
C GLY A 66 -6.94 12.00 -12.51
N SER A 67 -7.74 13.05 -12.36
CA SER A 67 -7.61 14.12 -11.35
C SER A 67 -7.76 13.69 -9.90
N ARG A 68 -8.08 12.42 -9.62
CA ARG A 68 -8.22 11.91 -8.25
C ARG A 68 -6.99 11.16 -7.75
N ARG A 69 -5.95 10.97 -8.58
CA ARG A 69 -4.74 10.25 -8.18
C ARG A 69 -4.08 10.92 -6.98
N ARG A 70 -3.71 10.13 -5.98
CA ARG A 70 -3.16 10.60 -4.71
C ARG A 70 -2.01 9.73 -4.25
N ILE A 71 -1.08 10.34 -3.52
CA ILE A 71 -0.04 9.63 -2.78
C ILE A 71 -0.68 8.73 -1.72
N CYS A 72 -0.09 7.56 -1.47
CA CYS A 72 -0.51 6.67 -0.40
C CYS A 72 -0.23 7.29 0.97
N ALA A 73 -1.28 7.47 1.78
CA ALA A 73 -1.18 8.02 3.13
C ALA A 73 -0.38 7.14 4.10
N GLY A 74 -0.48 5.81 3.97
CA GLY A 74 0.32 4.89 4.78
C GLY A 74 1.81 4.98 4.45
N TRP A 75 2.16 5.08 3.18
CA TRP A 75 3.55 5.27 2.75
C TRP A 75 4.08 6.63 3.21
N ALA A 76 3.32 7.71 2.99
CA ALA A 76 3.68 9.05 3.42
C ALA A 76 3.89 9.19 4.94
N GLY A 77 3.15 8.42 5.75
CA GLY A 77 3.23 8.49 7.20
C GLY A 77 4.19 7.50 7.85
N CYS A 78 4.70 6.52 7.09
CA CYS A 78 5.61 5.48 7.59
C CYS A 78 7.07 5.85 7.32
N HIS A 79 7.35 6.43 6.16
CA HIS A 79 8.72 6.75 5.74
C HIS A 79 9.08 8.20 6.04
N ASP A 80 10.36 8.46 6.26
CA ASP A 80 10.87 9.83 6.41
C ASP A 80 10.80 10.57 5.07
N GLY A 81 9.81 11.46 4.95
CA GLY A 81 9.45 12.09 3.69
C GLY A 81 10.57 12.91 3.05
N ASP A 82 11.43 13.55 3.83
CA ASP A 82 12.50 14.41 3.28
C ASP A 82 13.60 13.60 2.58
N GLU A 83 13.78 12.34 2.99
CA GLU A 83 14.75 11.40 2.43
C GLU A 83 14.15 10.45 1.38
N LEU A 84 12.89 10.65 0.97
CA LEU A 84 12.30 9.86 -0.11
C LEU A 84 12.78 10.29 -1.49
N LEU A 85 13.61 9.48 -2.13
CA LEU A 85 14.07 9.69 -3.52
C LEU A 85 12.89 9.87 -4.48
N ALA A 86 11.84 9.06 -4.30
CA ALA A 86 10.63 9.12 -5.11
C ALA A 86 9.95 10.51 -5.09
N LEU A 87 9.94 11.21 -3.94
CA LEU A 87 9.39 12.56 -3.85
C LEU A 87 10.27 13.56 -4.58
N ARG A 88 11.59 13.49 -4.39
CA ARG A 88 12.57 14.37 -5.06
C ARG A 88 12.44 14.26 -6.60
N LEU A 89 12.38 13.04 -7.12
CA LEU A 89 12.22 12.78 -8.55
C LEU A 89 10.83 13.19 -9.08
N ALA A 90 9.77 13.00 -8.28
CA ALA A 90 8.42 13.38 -8.69
C ALA A 90 8.25 14.90 -8.79
N VAL A 91 8.86 15.68 -7.89
CA VAL A 91 8.91 17.14 -7.99
C VAL A 91 9.73 17.55 -9.21
N PHE A 92 10.93 17.00 -9.37
CA PHE A 92 11.82 17.32 -10.49
C PHE A 92 11.16 17.07 -11.86
N SER A 93 10.43 15.96 -11.99
CA SER A 93 9.74 15.59 -13.22
C SER A 93 8.36 16.25 -13.40
N GLY A 94 7.93 17.11 -12.47
CA GLY A 94 6.63 17.79 -12.51
C GLY A 94 5.43 16.86 -12.32
N ARG A 95 5.62 15.63 -11.82
CA ARG A 95 4.52 14.71 -11.50
C ARG A 95 3.73 15.13 -10.26
N ILE A 96 4.36 15.87 -9.35
CA ILE A 96 3.74 16.52 -8.20
C ILE A 96 4.24 17.95 -8.07
N SER A 97 3.42 18.82 -7.48
CA SER A 97 3.85 20.16 -7.08
C SER A 97 4.73 20.13 -5.83
N SER A 98 5.49 21.20 -5.60
CA SER A 98 6.23 21.40 -4.35
C SER A 98 5.31 21.41 -3.12
N ALA A 99 4.09 21.96 -3.25
CA ALA A 99 3.09 21.95 -2.18
C ALA A 99 2.62 20.53 -1.84
N THR A 100 2.42 19.67 -2.85
CA THR A 100 2.09 18.24 -2.64
C THR A 100 3.24 17.52 -1.93
N ALA A 101 4.49 17.78 -2.32
CA ALA A 101 5.66 17.20 -1.66
C ALA A 101 5.73 17.62 -0.19
N GLN A 102 5.59 18.92 0.10
CA GLN A 102 5.59 19.43 1.47
C GLN A 102 4.46 18.83 2.33
N THR A 103 3.27 18.67 1.75
CA THR A 103 2.13 18.02 2.42
C THR A 103 2.44 16.55 2.74
N THR A 104 3.20 15.89 1.87
CA THR A 104 3.59 14.49 2.06
C THR A 104 4.60 14.35 3.19
N VAL A 105 5.66 15.17 3.21
CA VAL A 105 6.67 15.22 4.28
C VAL A 105 6.03 15.48 5.64
N ASN A 106 5.09 16.43 5.67
CA ASN A 106 4.41 16.82 6.91
C ASN A 106 3.25 15.90 7.30
N TYR A 107 2.99 14.83 6.52
CA TYR A 107 1.85 13.97 6.77
C TYR A 107 1.98 13.28 8.14
N ARG A 108 0.88 13.26 8.89
CA ARG A 108 0.77 12.52 10.15
C ARG A 108 -0.48 11.67 10.08
N SER A 109 -0.30 10.36 10.19
CA SER A 109 -1.39 9.41 10.09
C SER A 109 -2.32 9.52 11.30
N PRO A 110 -3.65 9.60 11.11
CA PRO A 110 -4.64 9.54 12.19
C PRO A 110 -4.87 8.10 12.70
N VAL A 111 -4.12 7.13 12.19
CA VAL A 111 -4.09 5.73 12.67
C VAL A 111 -2.66 5.28 12.88
N PRO A 112 -2.42 4.38 13.85
CA PRO A 112 -1.09 3.82 14.05
C PRO A 112 -0.59 3.10 12.80
N LEU A 113 0.60 3.48 12.34
CA LEU A 113 1.34 2.83 11.27
C LEU A 113 2.50 2.02 11.84
N PHE A 114 2.98 1.03 11.10
CA PHE A 114 4.27 0.40 11.36
C PHE A 114 5.39 1.43 11.22
N ASP A 115 6.51 1.19 11.89
CA ASP A 115 7.61 2.16 11.95
C ASP A 115 8.53 2.04 10.71
N SER A 116 8.37 0.99 9.90
CA SER A 116 9.08 0.80 8.63
C SER A 116 8.28 -0.02 7.61
N GLY A 117 8.69 0.06 6.34
CA GLY A 117 8.23 -0.83 5.29
C GLY A 117 8.57 -2.31 5.56
N ALA A 118 9.71 -2.58 6.20
CA ALA A 118 10.13 -3.89 6.64
C ALA A 118 9.16 -4.51 7.64
N GLU A 119 8.79 -3.77 8.69
CA GLU A 119 7.79 -4.24 9.67
C GLU A 119 6.43 -4.49 9.02
N ALA A 120 5.97 -3.56 8.18
CA ALA A 120 4.72 -3.71 7.44
C ALA A 120 4.73 -4.96 6.55
N ALA A 121 5.84 -5.23 5.88
CA ALA A 121 6.01 -6.42 5.04
C ALA A 121 6.01 -7.71 5.88
N ILE A 122 6.77 -7.75 6.98
CA ILE A 122 6.82 -8.90 7.89
C ILE A 122 5.43 -9.24 8.42
N HIS A 123 4.68 -8.23 8.89
CA HIS A 123 3.30 -8.44 9.33
C HIS A 123 2.42 -8.95 8.19
N GLY A 124 2.50 -8.30 7.03
CA GLY A 124 1.69 -8.62 5.85
C GLY A 124 1.84 -10.07 5.39
N VAL A 125 3.07 -10.58 5.32
CA VAL A 125 3.33 -11.92 4.78
C VAL A 125 3.01 -13.07 5.74
N ARG A 126 2.88 -12.82 7.06
CA ARG A 126 2.44 -13.85 8.03
C ARG A 126 1.11 -14.50 7.66
N GLY A 127 0.24 -13.78 6.95
CA GLY A 127 -1.04 -14.31 6.46
C GLY A 127 -0.88 -15.33 5.34
N PHE A 128 0.28 -15.39 4.68
CA PHE A 128 0.59 -16.40 3.65
C PHE A 128 1.27 -17.63 4.23
N ASP A 129 2.08 -17.50 5.27
CA ASP A 129 2.58 -18.66 6.02
C ASP A 129 1.41 -19.37 6.74
N ALA A 130 0.34 -18.64 7.03
CA ALA A 130 -0.96 -19.16 7.44
C ALA A 130 -1.75 -19.82 6.28
N ALA A 131 -1.18 -20.05 5.10
CA ALA A 131 -1.82 -20.78 4.00
C ALA A 131 -2.25 -22.21 4.37
N ASP A 132 -1.68 -22.79 5.43
CA ASP A 132 -2.29 -23.96 6.07
C ASP A 132 -3.57 -23.59 6.84
N SER A 133 -3.54 -22.58 7.72
CA SER A 133 -4.67 -22.32 8.62
C SER A 133 -5.88 -21.63 7.98
N GLY A 134 -5.72 -20.77 6.97
CA GLY A 134 -6.84 -20.10 6.29
C GLY A 134 -7.64 -21.03 5.37
N ALA A 135 -6.93 -21.87 4.61
CA ALA A 135 -7.53 -22.93 3.82
C ALA A 135 -8.19 -23.97 4.75
N LEU A 136 -7.52 -24.39 5.84
CA LEU A 136 -8.11 -25.27 6.84
C LEU A 136 -9.33 -24.68 7.54
N GLN A 137 -9.34 -23.37 7.85
CA GLN A 137 -10.52 -22.72 8.44
C GLN A 137 -11.69 -22.62 7.45
N ALA A 138 -11.42 -22.36 6.16
CA ALA A 138 -12.44 -22.41 5.13
C ALA A 138 -12.98 -23.85 4.94
N ILE A 139 -12.10 -24.86 4.94
CA ILE A 139 -12.46 -26.28 4.88
C ILE A 139 -13.26 -26.71 6.12
N GLU A 140 -12.85 -26.32 7.32
CA GLU A 140 -13.56 -26.61 8.58
C GLU A 140 -14.92 -25.91 8.62
N LYS A 141 -15.00 -24.67 8.13
CA LYS A 141 -16.27 -23.95 7.99
C LYS A 141 -17.20 -24.65 7.00
N ILE A 142 -16.68 -25.19 5.90
CA ILE A 142 -17.45 -25.99 4.94
C ILE A 142 -17.87 -27.33 5.57
N ARG A 143 -16.98 -28.06 6.25
CA ARG A 143 -17.28 -29.33 6.96
C ARG A 143 -18.35 -29.18 8.03
N ARG A 144 -18.30 -28.10 8.82
CA ARG A 144 -19.27 -27.85 9.89
C ARG A 144 -20.67 -27.47 9.37
N VAL A 145 -20.74 -26.87 8.19
CA VAL A 145 -22.00 -26.48 7.53
C VAL A 145 -22.57 -27.61 6.66
N ARG A 146 -21.70 -28.50 6.16
CA ARG A 146 -22.04 -29.60 5.26
C ARG A 146 -21.66 -30.96 5.85
N GLY A 147 -22.41 -31.39 6.86
CA GLY A 147 -22.28 -32.73 7.46
C GLY A 147 -22.62 -33.90 6.51
N ASP A 148 -23.03 -33.58 5.28
CA ASP A 148 -23.36 -34.49 4.17
C ASP A 148 -22.14 -34.93 3.34
N ILE A 149 -20.97 -34.30 3.48
CA ILE A 149 -19.76 -34.69 2.76
C ILE A 149 -18.86 -35.53 3.67
N ILE A 150 -19.27 -36.79 3.87
CA ILE A 150 -18.36 -37.90 4.09
C ILE A 150 -18.28 -38.61 2.76
N GLU A 151 -17.20 -38.41 2.00
CA GLU A 151 -16.87 -39.34 0.91
C GLU A 151 -15.46 -39.88 1.13
N ASP A 152 -15.46 -41.08 1.70
CA ASP A 152 -14.92 -42.30 1.10
C ASP A 152 -13.57 -42.17 0.39
N GLN A 153 -12.54 -42.71 1.02
CA GLN A 153 -11.28 -43.03 0.37
C GLN A 153 -11.52 -44.22 -0.58
N PRO A 154 -11.21 -44.13 -1.89
CA PRO A 154 -11.04 -45.35 -2.66
C PRO A 154 -9.66 -45.93 -2.37
N SER A 155 -9.63 -47.26 -2.38
CA SER A 155 -8.50 -48.16 -2.10
C SER A 155 -7.39 -48.09 -3.13
#